data_AF-A0A8K0LY11-F1
#
_entry.id   AF-A0A8K0LY11-F1
#
_cell.length_a   1.000
_cell.length_b   1.000
_cell.length_c   1.000
_cell.angle_alpha   90.00
_cell.angle_beta   90.00
_cell.angle_gamma   90.00
#
_symmetry.space_group_name_H-M   'P 1'
#
loop_
_entity.id
_entity.type
_entity.pdbx_description
1 polymer ?
#
loop_
_entity_poly.entity_id
_entity_poly.type
_entity_poly.pdbx_seq_one_letter_code
_entity_poly.pdbx_strand_id
1 'polypeptide(L)'
;KANSFQIRTKSGESIPYFKNPRLLFQAHDLKNIFATPSLDDTMTLVHNTILAGMGPEQLDLHSCWLDIGTRDYVPDQPRGHNNRIEPFTLLWKGDCHQHLHRRLSEIVPGTPLSASHFRSFLLRDIGTYHSKIKATGAVTPGCPRSREPAVIRAKAYNCNKELFSVMYSNYRLFGSGYLPLLAFDDEMINDLSSSSQNRERGSKTQLSRNAILKAWSANKRHLRSISDPEALSNYGVRKEVTLRFDIVLMMWASGYFQATRESHTGPLDWTIPLTGEDHVHFPFWTVPTRDINAMIFTQAARLVLPLDHLFNEAGASSVEQPARFDVADRHVHRILGFYTAQMFCRLLIHSFVGEQMLDYDHWIWFPRWWVRKSQSRDRGELLERQGLGLESAIMTSGMLWIPLAKMYWKRGHLALETLVNLYIPRSPLHPRLASQVNVQTLTVSKITVDVFFQQWLKEARAAFESDREEKAEELVKQAFLLQRKKLQEHIISTFF
;
A
#
# COMPACT_ATOMS: atom_id res chain seq x y z
N LYS A 1 21.43 -7.59 31.83
CA LYS A 1 20.42 -6.52 32.02
C LYS A 1 18.98 -7.05 32.09
N ALA A 2 18.53 -7.92 31.18
CA ALA A 2 17.17 -8.50 31.24
C ALA A 2 16.95 -9.43 32.45
N ASN A 3 17.92 -10.31 32.76
CA ASN A 3 17.87 -11.22 33.92
C ASN A 3 18.11 -10.52 35.27
N SER A 4 18.63 -9.29 35.25
CA SER A 4 18.86 -8.48 36.47
C SER A 4 17.67 -7.60 36.81
N PHE A 5 16.70 -7.47 35.89
CA PHE A 5 15.45 -6.77 36.17
C PHE A 5 14.57 -7.68 37.00
N GLN A 6 14.11 -7.19 38.16
CA GLN A 6 13.31 -7.95 39.11
C GLN A 6 11.87 -7.46 39.05
N ILE A 7 10.91 -8.39 39.04
CA ILE A 7 9.49 -8.07 39.18
C ILE A 7 8.96 -8.65 40.49
N ARG A 8 8.00 -7.94 41.08
CA ARG A 8 7.32 -8.37 42.30
C ARG A 8 6.09 -9.20 41.93
N THR A 9 6.01 -10.43 42.41
CA THR A 9 4.84 -11.30 42.22
C THR A 9 3.65 -10.80 43.05
N LYS A 10 2.46 -11.34 42.79
CA LYS A 10 1.27 -11.06 43.63
C LYS A 10 1.43 -11.53 45.08
N SER A 11 2.27 -12.54 45.32
CA SER A 11 2.67 -13.02 46.66
C SER A 11 3.74 -12.14 47.33
N GLY A 12 4.23 -11.09 46.66
CA GLY A 12 5.21 -10.14 47.21
C GLY A 12 6.68 -10.56 47.02
N GLU A 13 6.93 -11.70 46.41
CA GLU A 13 8.27 -12.23 46.13
C GLU A 13 8.95 -11.44 45.00
N SER A 14 10.24 -11.20 45.11
CA SER A 14 11.04 -10.59 44.05
C SER A 14 11.67 -11.68 43.18
N ILE A 15 11.24 -11.78 41.92
CA ILE A 15 11.76 -12.77 40.97
C ILE A 15 12.46 -12.11 39.78
N PRO A 16 13.52 -12.73 39.22
CA PRO A 16 14.14 -12.24 37.99
C PRO A 16 13.13 -12.30 36.83
N TYR A 17 12.96 -11.19 36.11
CA TYR A 17 11.99 -11.05 35.00
C TYR A 17 12.20 -12.06 33.87
N PHE A 18 13.43 -12.54 33.67
CA PHE A 18 13.79 -13.56 32.68
C PHE A 18 14.56 -14.72 33.32
N LYS A 19 13.99 -15.38 34.34
CA LYS A 19 14.57 -16.62 34.87
C LYS A 19 14.23 -17.77 33.90
N ASN A 20 15.25 -18.34 33.24
CA ASN A 20 15.13 -19.45 32.29
C ASN A 20 14.20 -19.17 31.10
N PRO A 21 14.55 -18.27 30.18
CA PRO A 21 13.74 -18.04 28.99
C PRO A 21 13.62 -19.35 28.20
N ARG A 22 12.42 -19.94 28.19
CA ARG A 22 12.11 -21.01 27.24
C ARG A 22 11.98 -20.35 25.87
N LEU A 23 12.67 -20.90 24.88
CA LEU A 23 12.57 -20.45 23.50
C LEU A 23 11.11 -20.57 23.06
N LEU A 24 10.38 -19.45 22.96
CA LEU A 24 9.03 -19.45 22.41
C LEU A 24 9.15 -19.42 20.89
N PHE A 25 8.94 -20.57 20.25
CA PHE A 25 8.74 -20.62 18.81
C PHE A 25 7.39 -19.98 18.49
N GLN A 26 7.41 -18.72 18.04
CA GLN A 26 6.25 -18.14 17.38
C GLN A 26 6.30 -18.49 15.90
N ALA A 27 5.70 -19.62 15.53
CA ALA A 27 5.36 -19.86 14.14
C ALA A 27 4.02 -19.17 13.84
N HIS A 28 3.97 -18.41 12.75
CA HIS A 28 2.86 -17.50 12.41
C HIS A 28 1.51 -18.19 12.11
N ASP A 29 1.46 -19.53 12.12
CA ASP A 29 0.26 -20.35 11.92
C ASP A 29 -0.01 -21.41 13.01
N LEU A 30 0.67 -21.37 14.15
CA LEU A 30 0.30 -22.20 15.32
C LEU A 30 -0.91 -21.63 16.07
N LYS A 31 -1.92 -21.09 15.35
CA LYS A 31 -3.14 -20.54 15.95
C LYS A 31 -3.90 -21.71 16.59
N ASN A 32 -3.53 -22.07 17.82
CA ASN A 32 -4.29 -23.00 18.64
C ASN A 32 -5.68 -22.38 18.80
N ILE A 33 -6.67 -23.00 18.16
CA ILE A 33 -8.05 -22.55 18.23
C ILE A 33 -8.59 -23.08 19.55
N PHE A 34 -8.83 -22.17 20.49
CA PHE A 34 -9.60 -22.45 21.69
C PHE A 34 -11.03 -22.00 21.41
N ALA A 35 -11.90 -22.96 21.09
CA ALA A 35 -13.30 -22.71 20.81
C ALA A 35 -14.13 -23.75 21.55
N THR A 36 -15.08 -23.27 22.34
CA THR A 36 -16.11 -24.07 23.01
C THR A 36 -17.45 -23.32 22.81
N PRO A 37 -18.62 -23.84 23.24
CA PRO A 37 -19.89 -23.16 23.02
C PRO A 37 -20.05 -21.81 23.75
N SER A 38 -19.30 -21.56 24.83
CA SER A 38 -19.36 -20.33 25.61
C SER A 38 -17.99 -19.68 25.82
N LEU A 39 -17.99 -18.35 26.06
CA LEU A 39 -16.75 -17.63 26.36
C LEU A 39 -16.13 -18.08 27.69
N ASP A 40 -16.95 -18.46 28.67
CA ASP A 40 -16.52 -18.97 29.97
C ASP A 40 -15.79 -20.32 29.86
N ASP A 41 -16.36 -21.25 29.10
CA ASP A 41 -15.74 -22.55 28.81
C ASP A 41 -14.44 -22.37 28.01
N THR A 42 -14.43 -21.41 27.09
CA THR A 42 -13.24 -21.10 26.28
C THR A 42 -12.12 -20.56 27.15
N MET A 43 -12.43 -19.66 28.08
CA MET A 43 -11.46 -19.13 29.04
C MET A 43 -10.99 -20.19 30.04
N THR A 44 -11.87 -21.12 30.44
CA THR A 44 -11.53 -22.29 31.26
C THR A 44 -10.54 -23.20 30.54
N LEU A 45 -10.76 -23.45 29.25
CA LEU A 45 -9.84 -24.23 28.41
C LEU A 45 -8.49 -23.53 28.25
N VAL A 46 -8.49 -22.22 27.95
CA VAL A 46 -7.25 -21.42 27.89
C VAL A 46 -6.50 -21.48 29.22
N HIS A 47 -7.22 -21.39 30.35
CA HIS A 47 -6.61 -21.51 31.66
C HIS A 47 -5.93 -22.86 31.84
N ASN A 48 -6.66 -23.96 31.59
CA ASN A 48 -6.17 -25.31 31.85
C ASN A 48 -5.03 -25.72 30.90
N THR A 49 -5.05 -25.26 29.66
CA THR A 49 -4.05 -25.63 28.65
C THR A 49 -2.83 -24.71 28.64
N ILE A 50 -3.03 -23.39 28.81
CA ILE A 50 -1.97 -22.39 28.68
C ILE A 50 -1.54 -21.89 30.05
N LEU A 51 -2.47 -21.31 30.82
CA LEU A 51 -2.12 -20.57 32.03
C LEU A 51 -1.59 -21.48 33.13
N ALA A 52 -2.19 -22.64 33.33
CA ALA A 52 -1.75 -23.64 34.31
C ALA A 52 -0.31 -24.09 34.07
N GLY A 53 0.11 -24.20 32.80
CA GLY A 53 1.48 -24.58 32.42
C GLY A 53 2.50 -23.44 32.53
N MET A 54 2.07 -22.19 32.57
CA MET A 54 2.94 -21.01 32.61
C MET A 54 3.23 -20.51 34.03
N GLY A 55 2.47 -20.96 35.05
CA GLY A 55 2.58 -20.45 36.41
C GLY A 55 2.16 -18.98 36.50
N PRO A 56 0.84 -18.67 36.52
CA PRO A 56 0.31 -17.31 36.34
C PRO A 56 0.85 -16.28 37.35
N GLU A 57 1.24 -16.72 38.54
CA GLU A 57 1.84 -15.87 39.58
C GLU A 57 3.25 -15.37 39.23
N GLN A 58 3.91 -15.99 38.26
CA GLN A 58 5.25 -15.64 37.77
C GLN A 58 5.19 -14.72 36.54
N LEU A 59 3.99 -14.44 36.02
CA LEU A 59 3.79 -13.59 34.85
C LEU A 59 3.40 -12.17 35.26
N ASP A 60 4.05 -11.17 34.66
CA ASP A 60 3.53 -9.81 34.68
C ASP A 60 2.36 -9.69 33.70
N LEU A 61 1.15 -10.00 34.17
CA LEU A 61 -0.07 -9.95 33.36
C LEU A 61 -0.40 -8.54 32.85
N HIS A 62 0.18 -7.48 33.44
CA HIS A 62 0.04 -6.12 32.92
C HIS A 62 0.81 -5.89 31.61
N SER A 63 1.78 -6.76 31.30
CA SER A 63 2.51 -6.79 30.03
C SER A 63 1.89 -7.76 29.01
N CYS A 64 0.77 -8.41 29.34
CA CYS A 64 0.09 -9.37 28.48
C CYS A 64 -1.16 -8.76 27.82
N TRP A 65 -1.35 -9.06 26.54
CA TRP A 65 -2.53 -8.68 25.78
C TRP A 65 -3.22 -9.90 25.20
N LEU A 66 -4.53 -9.79 25.01
CA LEU A 66 -5.36 -10.79 24.37
C LEU A 66 -6.10 -10.15 23.19
N ASP A 67 -5.97 -10.76 22.01
CA ASP A 67 -6.77 -10.43 20.84
C ASP A 67 -8.08 -11.22 20.93
N ILE A 68 -9.19 -10.55 21.23
CA ILE A 68 -10.54 -11.13 21.21
C ILE A 68 -11.21 -10.71 19.91
N GLY A 69 -11.73 -11.66 19.15
CA GLY A 69 -12.29 -11.35 17.84
C GLY A 69 -13.26 -12.39 17.32
N THR A 70 -14.02 -11.99 16.31
CA THR A 70 -14.88 -12.88 15.53
C THR A 70 -14.24 -13.14 14.18
N ARG A 71 -14.40 -14.37 13.69
CA ARG A 71 -14.12 -14.72 12.31
C ARG A 71 -15.44 -15.15 11.70
N ASP A 72 -16.00 -14.29 10.87
CA ASP A 72 -17.17 -14.64 10.08
C ASP A 72 -16.66 -15.49 8.92
N TYR A 73 -16.74 -16.80 9.10
CA TYR A 73 -16.31 -17.77 8.11
C TYR A 73 -17.48 -18.17 7.23
N VAL A 74 -17.14 -18.46 5.98
CA VAL A 74 -18.05 -19.11 5.06
C VAL A 74 -17.76 -20.61 5.13
N PRO A 75 -18.64 -21.43 5.71
CA PRO A 75 -18.39 -22.85 5.84
C PRO A 75 -18.17 -23.51 4.47
N ASP A 76 -17.03 -24.17 4.29
CA ASP A 76 -16.88 -25.18 3.25
C ASP A 76 -17.81 -26.34 3.63
N GLN A 77 -19.00 -26.41 3.04
CA GLN A 77 -19.86 -27.58 3.27
C GLN A 77 -19.12 -28.85 2.82
N PRO A 78 -19.22 -29.97 3.59
CA PRO A 78 -18.68 -31.23 3.14
C PRO A 78 -19.30 -31.59 1.79
N ARG A 79 -18.48 -32.12 0.87
CA ARG A 79 -18.83 -32.49 -0.53
C ARG A 79 -19.84 -33.66 -0.61
N GLY A 80 -20.95 -33.58 0.12
CA GLY A 80 -22.03 -34.57 0.15
C GLY A 80 -23.24 -34.10 -0.65
N HIS A 81 -23.47 -34.76 -1.78
CA HIS A 81 -24.66 -34.77 -2.63
C HIS A 81 -25.36 -33.43 -3.00
N ASN A 82 -25.07 -33.01 -4.25
CA ASN A 82 -26.00 -32.39 -5.20
C ASN A 82 -26.69 -31.05 -4.90
N ASN A 83 -26.20 -30.24 -3.97
CA ASN A 83 -26.47 -28.80 -3.99
C ASN A 83 -25.16 -28.02 -3.77
N ARG A 84 -24.38 -27.84 -4.84
CA ARG A 84 -23.24 -26.91 -4.82
C ARG A 84 -23.79 -25.49 -4.67
N ILE A 85 -23.85 -24.99 -3.43
CA ILE A 85 -23.98 -23.55 -3.21
C ILE A 85 -22.70 -22.92 -3.78
N GLU A 86 -22.88 -21.95 -4.68
CA GLU A 86 -21.78 -21.21 -5.27
C GLU A 86 -20.91 -20.56 -4.18
N PRO A 87 -19.56 -20.59 -4.27
CA PRO A 87 -18.71 -19.95 -3.28
C PRO A 87 -19.03 -18.46 -3.11
N PHE A 88 -18.98 -17.97 -1.88
CA PHE A 88 -19.26 -16.58 -1.55
C PHE A 88 -18.16 -15.93 -0.70
N THR A 89 -18.14 -14.61 -0.78
CA THR A 89 -17.18 -13.72 -0.15
C THR A 89 -17.93 -12.70 0.70
N LEU A 90 -17.46 -12.52 1.94
CA LEU A 90 -17.91 -11.47 2.82
C LEU A 90 -17.05 -10.21 2.62
N LEU A 91 -17.68 -9.04 2.55
CA LEU A 91 -17.00 -7.76 2.39
C LEU A 91 -17.51 -6.76 3.42
N TRP A 92 -16.63 -6.22 4.27
CA TRP A 92 -17.04 -5.23 5.25
C TRP A 92 -17.57 -3.95 4.60
N LYS A 93 -18.71 -3.48 5.10
CA LYS A 93 -19.27 -2.17 4.77
C LYS A 93 -18.44 -1.07 5.44
N GLY A 94 -18.01 -0.08 4.67
CA GLY A 94 -17.19 1.04 5.15
C GLY A 94 -17.85 1.82 6.29
N ASP A 95 -19.15 2.09 6.20
CA ASP A 95 -19.89 2.83 7.23
C ASP A 95 -19.99 2.06 8.55
N CYS A 96 -20.05 0.73 8.49
CA CYS A 96 -20.05 -0.12 9.68
C CYS A 96 -18.70 -0.03 10.43
N HIS A 97 -17.59 0.20 9.73
CA HIS A 97 -16.30 0.50 10.36
C HIS A 97 -16.30 1.86 11.06
N GLN A 98 -16.88 2.89 10.43
CA GLN A 98 -16.99 4.21 11.06
C GLN A 98 -17.86 4.16 12.32
N HIS A 99 -18.99 3.44 12.25
CA HIS A 99 -19.85 3.20 13.42
C HIS A 99 -19.12 2.42 14.52
N LEU A 100 -18.40 1.34 14.17
CA LEU A 100 -17.57 0.59 15.11
C LEU A 100 -16.55 1.50 15.80
N HIS A 101 -15.86 2.36 15.06
CA HIS A 101 -14.87 3.27 15.62
C HIS A 101 -15.49 4.25 16.63
N ARG A 102 -16.66 4.83 16.29
CA ARG A 102 -17.39 5.71 17.21
C ARG A 102 -17.73 5.00 18.51
N ARG A 103 -18.33 3.80 18.42
CA ARG A 103 -18.66 2.98 19.58
C ARG A 103 -17.44 2.66 20.45
N LEU A 104 -16.32 2.25 19.85
CA LEU A 104 -15.10 1.96 20.60
C LEU A 104 -14.53 3.19 21.30
N SER A 105 -14.60 4.37 20.66
CA SER A 105 -14.16 5.63 21.25
C SER A 105 -15.09 6.09 22.39
N GLU A 106 -16.38 5.76 22.32
CA GLU A 106 -17.37 6.06 23.37
C GLU A 106 -17.22 5.17 24.61
N ILE A 107 -16.75 3.93 24.45
CA ILE A 107 -16.56 2.99 25.59
C ILE A 107 -15.49 3.50 26.56
N VAL A 108 -14.38 4.05 26.05
CA VAL A 108 -13.31 4.62 26.89
C VAL A 108 -12.89 6.00 26.38
N PRO A 109 -13.68 7.06 26.66
CA PRO A 109 -13.42 8.41 26.14
C PRO A 109 -12.07 8.99 26.57
N GLY A 110 -11.58 8.59 27.76
CA GLY A 110 -10.28 9.01 28.30
C GLY A 110 -9.07 8.46 27.54
N THR A 111 -9.25 7.46 26.67
CA THR A 111 -8.17 6.81 25.94
C THR A 111 -8.42 6.91 24.43
N PRO A 112 -8.10 8.06 23.80
CA PRO A 112 -8.48 8.32 22.43
C PRO A 112 -7.85 7.31 21.47
N LEU A 113 -8.65 6.85 20.52
CA LEU A 113 -8.27 5.92 19.48
C LEU A 113 -7.92 6.67 18.19
N SER A 114 -6.84 6.26 17.53
CA SER A 114 -6.44 6.75 16.22
C SER A 114 -6.80 5.70 15.17
N ALA A 115 -7.81 6.00 14.36
CA ALA A 115 -8.26 5.14 13.27
C ALA A 115 -7.51 5.43 11.96
N SER A 116 -7.26 4.35 11.23
CA SER A 116 -6.82 4.30 9.84
C SER A 116 -7.85 3.49 9.06
N HIS A 117 -8.38 4.10 8.00
CA HIS A 117 -9.31 3.46 7.08
C HIS A 117 -8.58 3.17 5.77
N PHE A 118 -8.84 1.98 5.23
CA PHE A 118 -8.14 1.45 4.06
C PHE A 118 -9.14 1.31 2.93
N ARG A 119 -8.80 1.86 1.77
CA ARG A 119 -9.59 1.69 0.54
C ARG A 119 -9.22 0.35 -0.08
N SER A 120 -10.22 -0.49 -0.37
CA SER A 120 -10.02 -1.81 -0.96
C SER A 120 -10.62 -1.86 -2.36
N PHE A 121 -9.91 -2.49 -3.30
CA PHE A 121 -10.36 -2.77 -4.67
C PHE A 121 -10.83 -1.54 -5.45
N LEU A 122 -10.38 -0.34 -5.02
CA LEU A 122 -10.77 0.94 -5.62
C LEU A 122 -12.29 1.20 -5.60
N LEU A 123 -12.98 0.71 -4.56
CA LEU A 123 -14.41 0.89 -4.35
C LEU A 123 -14.71 1.92 -3.25
N ARG A 124 -15.91 2.50 -3.32
CA ARG A 124 -16.40 3.48 -2.34
C ARG A 124 -16.79 2.85 -1.00
N ASP A 125 -17.58 1.77 -1.04
CA ASP A 125 -18.36 1.32 0.12
C ASP A 125 -17.74 0.14 0.89
N ILE A 126 -16.59 -0.36 0.43
CA ILE A 126 -15.89 -1.49 1.06
C ILE A 126 -14.61 -1.00 1.72
N GLY A 127 -14.40 -1.41 2.96
CA GLY A 127 -13.29 -0.93 3.77
C GLY A 127 -12.51 -2.01 4.47
N THR A 128 -11.34 -1.61 4.94
CA THR A 128 -10.67 -2.25 6.07
C THR A 128 -10.40 -1.18 7.11
N TYR A 129 -10.46 -1.59 8.37
CA TYR A 129 -10.36 -0.74 9.53
C TYR A 129 -9.22 -1.20 10.43
N HIS A 130 -8.46 -0.23 10.89
CA HIS A 130 -7.49 -0.42 11.95
C HIS A 130 -7.53 0.79 12.86
N SER A 131 -7.60 0.55 14.16
CA SER A 131 -7.48 1.58 15.16
C SER A 131 -6.48 1.14 16.21
N LYS A 132 -5.74 2.11 16.73
CA LYS A 132 -4.78 1.91 17.82
C LYS A 132 -4.92 3.06 18.81
N ILE A 133 -4.60 2.80 20.05
CA ILE A 133 -4.55 3.85 21.05
C ILE A 133 -3.60 4.99 20.63
N LYS A 134 -4.04 6.23 20.81
CA LYS A 134 -3.23 7.43 20.55
C LYS A 134 -2.32 7.67 21.75
N ALA A 135 -1.02 7.79 21.49
CA ALA A 135 -0.08 8.14 22.54
C ALA A 135 -0.24 9.62 22.93
N THR A 136 -0.66 9.89 24.17
CA THR A 136 -0.91 11.24 24.71
C THR A 136 0.10 11.68 25.78
N GLY A 137 1.08 10.84 26.13
CA GLY A 137 2.08 11.14 27.15
C GLY A 137 3.06 10.00 27.42
N ALA A 138 3.81 10.11 28.53
CA ALA A 138 4.84 9.13 28.91
C ALA A 138 4.28 7.76 29.37
N VAL A 139 3.06 7.75 29.90
CA VAL A 139 2.32 6.54 30.26
C VAL A 139 1.05 6.52 29.42
N THR A 140 1.00 5.61 28.47
CA THR A 140 -0.19 5.34 27.68
C THR A 140 -0.79 4.02 28.15
N PRO A 141 -2.10 3.80 28.02
CA PRO A 141 -2.72 2.53 28.42
C PRO A 141 -2.18 1.26 27.73
N GLY A 142 -1.42 1.42 26.63
CA GLY A 142 -0.62 0.35 26.03
C GLY A 142 0.71 0.05 26.73
N CYS A 143 1.07 0.78 27.79
CA CYS A 143 2.27 0.56 28.59
C CYS A 143 1.96 -0.36 29.78
N PRO A 144 2.83 -1.34 30.12
CA PRO A 144 2.64 -2.21 31.29
C PRO A 144 2.51 -1.47 32.63
N ARG A 145 3.02 -0.23 32.70
CA ARG A 145 2.92 0.63 33.88
C ARG A 145 1.55 1.30 34.02
N SER A 146 0.77 1.36 32.95
CA SER A 146 -0.60 1.88 33.04
C SER A 146 -1.45 0.93 33.88
N ARG A 147 -2.43 1.49 34.59
CA ARG A 147 -3.45 0.74 35.33
C ARG A 147 -4.85 1.00 34.77
N GLU A 148 -4.97 1.89 33.80
CA GLU A 148 -6.25 2.22 33.19
C GLU A 148 -6.69 1.13 32.21
N PRO A 149 -7.97 0.74 32.22
CA PRO A 149 -8.55 -0.10 31.18
C PRO A 149 -8.59 0.66 29.87
N ALA A 150 -8.26 0.00 28.77
CA ALA A 150 -8.30 0.62 27.45
C ALA A 150 -8.44 -0.39 26.32
N VAL A 151 -9.03 0.06 25.23
CA VAL A 151 -8.93 -0.61 23.94
C VAL A 151 -7.56 -0.28 23.34
N ILE A 152 -6.68 -1.28 23.27
CA ILE A 152 -5.30 -1.07 22.80
C ILE A 152 -5.28 -0.93 21.28
N ARG A 153 -6.03 -1.80 20.61
CA ARG A 153 -6.09 -1.90 19.17
C ARG A 153 -7.41 -2.52 18.75
N ALA A 154 -7.92 -2.13 17.60
CA ALA A 154 -9.02 -2.80 16.93
C ALA A 154 -8.72 -2.95 15.44
N LYS A 155 -9.16 -4.05 14.83
CA LYS A 155 -9.02 -4.31 13.40
C LYS A 155 -10.30 -4.91 12.87
N ALA A 156 -10.66 -4.58 11.65
CA ALA A 156 -11.64 -5.33 10.89
C ALA A 156 -11.22 -5.35 9.42
N TYR A 157 -11.05 -6.53 8.83
CA TYR A 157 -10.49 -6.68 7.49
C TYR A 157 -11.10 -7.88 6.75
N ASN A 158 -11.05 -7.80 5.42
CA ASN A 158 -11.44 -8.89 4.53
C ASN A 158 -10.32 -9.94 4.49
N CYS A 159 -10.67 -11.23 4.54
CA CYS A 159 -9.67 -12.31 4.56
C CYS A 159 -9.05 -12.60 3.18
N ASN A 160 -9.60 -12.05 2.10
CA ASN A 160 -9.06 -12.24 0.75
C ASN A 160 -7.68 -11.59 0.54
N LYS A 161 -7.16 -10.82 1.50
CA LYS A 161 -5.76 -10.33 1.46
C LYS A 161 -4.73 -11.46 1.41
N GLU A 162 -5.06 -12.65 1.92
CA GLU A 162 -4.18 -13.83 1.88
C GLU A 162 -3.95 -14.31 0.45
N LEU A 163 -4.91 -14.05 -0.44
CA LEU A 163 -4.87 -14.44 -1.84
C LEU A 163 -3.69 -13.82 -2.59
N PHE A 164 -3.43 -12.54 -2.34
CA PHE A 164 -2.37 -11.77 -2.99
C PHE A 164 -1.14 -11.62 -2.08
N SER A 165 -1.14 -12.34 -0.95
CA SER A 165 0.00 -12.38 -0.06
C SER A 165 1.10 -13.25 -0.65
N VAL A 166 2.33 -12.87 -0.35
CA VAL A 166 3.54 -13.52 -0.86
C VAL A 166 4.37 -13.98 0.33
N MET A 167 5.17 -15.03 0.16
CA MET A 167 5.88 -15.71 1.26
C MET A 167 6.72 -14.77 2.14
N TYR A 168 7.16 -13.64 1.60
CA TYR A 168 7.90 -12.63 2.34
C TYR A 168 7.00 -11.43 2.66
N SER A 169 6.81 -11.14 3.94
CA SER A 169 5.99 -10.00 4.41
C SER A 169 6.41 -8.64 3.85
N ASN A 170 7.67 -8.51 3.40
CA ASN A 170 8.22 -7.30 2.79
C ASN A 170 8.05 -7.24 1.27
N TYR A 171 7.62 -8.33 0.63
CA TYR A 171 7.29 -8.34 -0.79
C TYR A 171 5.80 -8.04 -0.93
N ARG A 172 5.44 -7.21 -1.91
CA ARG A 172 4.05 -6.93 -2.28
C ARG A 172 3.92 -7.12 -3.78
N LEU A 173 2.82 -7.71 -4.23
CA LEU A 173 2.52 -7.85 -5.64
C LEU A 173 2.52 -6.46 -6.31
N PHE A 174 3.37 -6.26 -7.31
CA PHE A 174 3.66 -5.00 -7.98
C PHE A 174 4.17 -3.86 -7.08
N GLY A 175 4.63 -4.17 -5.86
CA GLY A 175 5.02 -3.17 -4.86
C GLY A 175 6.43 -2.57 -5.02
N SER A 176 7.21 -3.00 -6.02
CA SER A 176 8.55 -2.46 -6.23
C SER A 176 8.50 -1.06 -6.80
N GLY A 177 9.10 -0.09 -6.08
CA GLY A 177 9.21 1.30 -6.54
C GLY A 177 10.08 1.50 -7.78
N TYR A 178 10.76 0.46 -8.26
CA TYR A 178 11.52 0.48 -9.51
C TYR A 178 10.65 0.23 -10.75
N LEU A 179 9.45 -0.34 -10.62
CA LEU A 179 8.61 -0.70 -11.78
C LEU A 179 8.31 0.49 -12.71
N PRO A 180 8.00 1.71 -12.23
CA PRO A 180 7.75 2.84 -13.12
C PRO A 180 8.92 3.21 -14.03
N LEU A 181 10.17 2.89 -13.64
CA LEU A 181 11.34 3.12 -14.47
C LEU A 181 11.31 2.30 -15.76
N LEU A 182 10.47 1.27 -15.85
CA LEU A 182 10.26 0.55 -17.10
C LEU A 182 9.67 1.43 -18.22
N ALA A 183 9.17 2.64 -17.93
CA ALA A 183 8.78 3.60 -18.96
C ALA A 183 9.97 4.32 -19.63
N PHE A 184 11.18 4.21 -19.08
CA PHE A 184 12.42 4.75 -19.66
C PHE A 184 13.18 3.70 -20.46
N ASP A 185 13.89 4.09 -21.52
CA ASP A 185 14.81 3.17 -22.21
C ASP A 185 16.09 2.91 -21.38
N ASP A 186 16.95 2.02 -21.87
CA ASP A 186 18.20 1.66 -21.19
C ASP A 186 19.13 2.87 -21.00
N GLU A 187 19.19 3.77 -21.98
CA GLU A 187 20.01 4.99 -21.92
C GLU A 187 19.56 5.90 -20.78
N MET A 188 18.26 6.22 -20.72
CA MET A 188 17.69 7.06 -19.67
C MET A 188 17.83 6.44 -18.26
N ILE A 189 17.72 5.11 -18.14
CA ILE A 189 17.96 4.41 -16.87
C ILE A 189 19.44 4.50 -16.46
N ASN A 190 20.36 4.37 -17.41
CA ASN A 190 21.79 4.50 -17.16
C ASN A 190 22.17 5.93 -16.74
N ASP A 191 21.61 6.95 -17.39
CA ASP A 191 21.84 8.36 -17.06
C ASP A 191 21.29 8.73 -15.67
N LEU A 192 20.12 8.20 -15.32
CA LEU A 192 19.62 8.31 -13.95
C LEU A 192 20.59 7.64 -12.98
N SER A 193 21.06 6.44 -13.30
CA SER A 193 21.95 5.69 -12.42
C SER A 193 23.26 6.45 -12.19
N SER A 194 23.92 6.93 -13.25
CA SER A 194 25.20 7.65 -13.17
C SER A 194 25.08 8.97 -12.40
N SER A 195 24.02 9.76 -12.64
CA SER A 195 23.78 11.02 -11.92
C SER A 195 23.50 10.82 -10.43
N SER A 196 22.91 9.69 -10.04
CA SER A 196 22.67 9.35 -8.63
C SER A 196 23.90 8.79 -7.91
N GLN A 197 24.79 8.08 -8.62
CA GLN A 197 25.99 7.47 -8.07
C GLN A 197 27.03 8.48 -7.59
N ASN A 198 27.10 9.66 -8.24
CA ASN A 198 27.95 10.76 -7.78
C ASN A 198 27.60 11.29 -6.37
N ARG A 199 26.44 10.90 -5.82
CA ARG A 199 25.95 11.34 -4.51
C ARG A 199 25.93 10.24 -3.43
N GLU A 200 26.19 8.97 -3.77
CA GLU A 200 26.08 7.85 -2.82
C GLU A 200 27.39 7.05 -2.67
N ARG A 201 28.00 7.11 -1.47
CA ARG A 201 29.09 6.21 -1.05
C ARG A 201 28.48 4.86 -0.61
N GLY A 202 28.17 3.97 -1.55
CA GLY A 202 27.53 2.67 -1.26
C GLY A 202 27.68 1.64 -2.38
N SER A 203 27.31 0.38 -2.08
CA SER A 203 27.45 -0.78 -2.97
C SER A 203 26.80 -0.56 -4.35
N LYS A 204 27.61 -0.76 -5.39
CA LYS A 204 27.31 -0.58 -6.82
C LYS A 204 26.37 -1.69 -7.33
N THR A 205 25.09 -1.66 -7.01
CA THR A 205 24.11 -2.45 -7.77
C THR A 205 23.71 -1.67 -9.01
N GLN A 206 24.30 -1.99 -10.16
CA GLN A 206 23.94 -1.39 -11.44
C GLN A 206 22.48 -1.75 -11.75
N LEU A 207 21.62 -0.73 -11.79
CA LEU A 207 20.21 -0.93 -12.09
C LEU A 207 20.08 -1.33 -13.57
N SER A 208 19.57 -2.52 -13.83
CA SER A 208 19.33 -3.00 -15.19
C SER A 208 17.83 -3.03 -15.48
N ARG A 209 17.43 -2.46 -16.62
CA ARG A 209 16.06 -2.55 -17.14
C ARG A 209 15.56 -4.00 -17.19
N ASN A 210 16.42 -4.91 -17.65
CA ASN A 210 16.12 -6.35 -17.74
C ASN A 210 15.79 -6.94 -16.35
N ALA A 211 16.49 -6.53 -15.29
CA ALA A 211 16.20 -6.99 -13.94
C ALA A 211 14.80 -6.50 -13.47
N ILE A 212 14.44 -5.26 -13.79
CA ILE A 212 13.11 -4.72 -13.48
C ILE A 212 12.02 -5.44 -14.31
N LEU A 213 12.27 -5.72 -15.60
CA LEU A 213 11.37 -6.49 -16.47
C LEU A 213 11.14 -7.92 -15.95
N LYS A 214 12.18 -8.57 -15.42
CA LYS A 214 12.06 -9.88 -14.76
C LYS A 214 11.17 -9.80 -13.53
N ALA A 215 11.32 -8.76 -12.70
CA ALA A 215 10.44 -8.54 -11.56
C ALA A 215 8.98 -8.30 -12.01
N TRP A 216 8.77 -7.45 -13.02
CA TRP A 216 7.44 -7.21 -13.61
C TRP A 216 6.80 -8.52 -14.12
N SER A 217 7.56 -9.32 -14.87
CA SER A 217 7.11 -10.61 -15.40
C SER A 217 6.81 -11.63 -14.29
N ALA A 218 7.60 -11.64 -13.22
CA ALA A 218 7.34 -12.49 -12.06
C ALA A 218 6.01 -12.13 -11.37
N ASN A 219 5.71 -10.84 -11.22
CA ASN A 219 4.42 -10.38 -10.68
C ASN A 219 3.25 -10.80 -11.59
N LYS A 220 3.39 -10.68 -12.92
CA LYS A 220 2.36 -11.15 -13.86
C LYS A 220 2.14 -12.67 -13.79
N ARG A 221 3.21 -13.48 -13.65
CA ARG A 221 3.09 -14.93 -13.47
C ARG A 221 2.39 -15.28 -12.16
N HIS A 222 2.72 -14.58 -11.07
CA HIS A 222 2.05 -14.76 -9.79
C HIS A 222 0.56 -14.42 -9.90
N LEU A 223 0.22 -13.29 -10.53
CA LEU A 223 -1.18 -12.92 -10.78
C LEU A 223 -1.94 -13.99 -11.59
N ARG A 224 -1.31 -14.57 -12.63
CA ARG A 224 -1.90 -15.66 -13.41
C ARG A 224 -2.10 -16.95 -12.59
N SER A 225 -1.14 -17.27 -11.72
CA SER A 225 -1.26 -18.41 -10.80
C SER A 225 -2.41 -18.25 -9.81
N ILE A 226 -2.68 -17.01 -9.38
CA ILE A 226 -3.78 -16.68 -8.47
C ILE A 226 -5.13 -16.71 -9.20
N SER A 227 -5.18 -16.36 -10.49
CA SER A 227 -6.42 -16.33 -11.27
C SER A 227 -7.02 -17.70 -11.60
N ASP A 228 -6.37 -18.80 -11.18
CA ASP A 228 -6.87 -20.15 -11.39
C ASP A 228 -8.20 -20.38 -10.61
N PRO A 229 -9.33 -20.68 -11.30
CA PRO A 229 -10.62 -20.91 -10.67
C PRO A 229 -10.64 -22.02 -9.63
N GLU A 230 -9.76 -23.01 -9.73
CA GLU A 230 -9.71 -24.14 -8.77
C GLU A 230 -8.97 -23.82 -7.47
N ALA A 231 -8.19 -22.73 -7.45
CA ALA A 231 -7.38 -22.34 -6.30
C ALA A 231 -8.17 -21.58 -5.21
N LEU A 232 -9.39 -21.11 -5.49
CA LEU A 232 -10.02 -20.03 -4.74
C LEU A 232 -11.28 -20.45 -3.99
N SER A 233 -11.14 -20.56 -2.67
CA SER A 233 -12.19 -20.86 -1.70
C SER A 233 -12.99 -19.63 -1.27
N ASN A 234 -13.98 -19.86 -0.41
CA ASN A 234 -14.78 -18.80 0.20
C ASN A 234 -13.93 -17.84 1.07
N TYR A 235 -14.18 -16.53 0.95
CA TYR A 235 -13.47 -15.53 1.75
C TYR A 235 -14.35 -14.99 2.87
N GLY A 236 -13.94 -15.25 4.10
CA GLY A 236 -14.56 -14.66 5.28
C GLY A 236 -14.11 -13.23 5.55
N VAL A 237 -14.62 -12.70 6.65
CA VAL A 237 -14.14 -11.45 7.24
C VAL A 237 -13.71 -11.67 8.68
N ARG A 238 -12.83 -10.80 9.17
CA ARG A 238 -12.33 -10.90 10.55
C ARG A 238 -12.42 -9.55 11.25
N LYS A 239 -12.79 -9.59 12.53
CA LYS A 239 -12.78 -8.46 13.45
C LYS A 239 -12.05 -8.85 14.73
N GLU A 240 -11.14 -8.02 15.19
CA GLU A 240 -10.30 -8.27 16.36
C GLU A 240 -10.20 -7.01 17.23
N VAL A 241 -10.24 -7.17 18.54
CA VAL A 241 -9.97 -6.12 19.51
C VAL A 241 -8.92 -6.64 20.48
N THR A 242 -7.81 -5.91 20.58
CA THR A 242 -6.74 -6.19 21.53
C THR A 242 -7.06 -5.50 22.84
N LEU A 243 -7.21 -6.30 23.90
CA LEU A 243 -7.45 -5.86 25.26
C LEU A 243 -6.31 -6.31 26.17
N ARG A 244 -6.23 -5.69 27.35
CA ARG A 244 -5.29 -6.17 28.37
C ARG A 244 -5.78 -7.47 28.98
N PHE A 245 -4.86 -8.41 29.14
CA PHE A 245 -5.22 -9.76 29.56
C PHE A 245 -5.61 -9.85 31.04
N ASP A 246 -4.98 -9.05 31.91
CA ASP A 246 -5.31 -8.99 33.33
C ASP A 246 -6.77 -8.57 33.61
N ILE A 247 -7.28 -7.61 32.84
CA ILE A 247 -8.68 -7.17 32.92
C ILE A 247 -9.63 -8.30 32.49
N VAL A 248 -9.31 -9.00 31.41
CA VAL A 248 -10.11 -10.13 30.91
C VAL A 248 -10.18 -11.24 31.96
N LEU A 249 -9.06 -11.58 32.60
CA LEU A 249 -9.02 -12.58 33.67
C LEU A 249 -9.83 -12.15 34.90
N MET A 250 -9.81 -10.87 35.26
CA MET A 250 -10.62 -10.34 36.37
C MET A 250 -12.13 -10.39 36.06
N MET A 251 -12.52 -10.05 34.82
CA MET A 251 -13.91 -10.19 34.37
C MET A 251 -14.37 -11.64 34.39
N TRP A 252 -13.54 -12.56 33.90
CA TRP A 252 -13.81 -14.00 33.94
C TRP A 252 -13.99 -14.51 35.37
N ALA A 253 -13.03 -14.24 36.26
CA ALA A 253 -13.10 -14.66 37.66
C ALA A 253 -14.30 -14.08 38.43
N SER A 254 -14.79 -12.92 38.00
CA SER A 254 -15.99 -12.28 38.58
C SER A 254 -17.30 -12.81 37.98
N GLY A 255 -17.24 -13.73 37.02
CA GLY A 255 -18.40 -14.38 36.41
C GLY A 255 -19.06 -13.60 35.28
N TYR A 256 -18.45 -12.54 34.74
CA TYR A 256 -19.01 -11.75 33.63
C TYR A 256 -19.11 -12.52 32.31
N PHE A 257 -18.46 -13.69 32.19
CA PHE A 257 -18.53 -14.52 30.99
C PHE A 257 -19.62 -15.59 31.03
N GLN A 258 -20.32 -15.74 32.16
CA GLN A 258 -21.42 -16.68 32.31
C GLN A 258 -22.67 -16.12 31.62
N ALA A 259 -23.13 -16.80 30.56
CA ALA A 259 -24.30 -16.39 29.77
C ALA A 259 -25.61 -16.28 30.60
N THR A 260 -25.67 -16.94 31.76
CA THR A 260 -26.80 -16.86 32.69
C THR A 260 -26.83 -15.57 33.53
N ARG A 261 -25.71 -14.85 33.62
CA ARG A 261 -25.58 -13.60 34.39
C ARG A 261 -25.57 -12.35 33.52
N GLU A 262 -24.97 -12.45 32.34
CA GLU A 262 -24.77 -11.31 31.45
C GLU A 262 -25.39 -11.56 30.08
N SER A 263 -26.31 -10.69 29.66
CA SER A 263 -26.97 -10.78 28.34
C SER A 263 -26.03 -10.51 27.16
N HIS A 264 -24.80 -10.08 27.45
CA HIS A 264 -23.80 -9.65 26.46
C HIS A 264 -22.88 -10.79 25.98
N THR A 265 -22.97 -11.98 26.59
CA THR A 265 -22.19 -13.17 26.22
C THR A 265 -23.10 -14.17 25.53
N GLY A 266 -23.47 -13.83 24.29
CA GLY A 266 -24.23 -14.72 23.41
C GLY A 266 -23.44 -15.97 22.99
N PRO A 267 -24.07 -16.90 22.25
CA PRO A 267 -23.39 -18.08 21.71
C PRO A 267 -22.14 -17.71 20.92
N LEU A 268 -21.11 -18.56 20.92
CA LEU A 268 -19.87 -18.28 20.16
C LEU A 268 -20.03 -18.45 18.64
N ASP A 269 -20.96 -19.31 18.19
CA ASP A 269 -21.21 -19.60 16.77
C ASP A 269 -22.67 -19.34 16.38
N TRP A 270 -22.88 -18.51 15.34
CA TRP A 270 -24.20 -18.11 14.87
C TRP A 270 -24.28 -18.36 13.36
N THR A 271 -25.34 -19.02 12.90
CA THR A 271 -25.59 -19.22 11.46
C THR A 271 -26.47 -18.08 10.95
N ILE A 272 -26.00 -17.40 9.90
CA ILE A 272 -26.70 -16.28 9.28
C ILE A 272 -27.23 -16.75 7.91
N PRO A 273 -28.53 -16.56 7.60
CA PRO A 273 -29.06 -16.89 6.29
C PRO A 273 -28.46 -15.98 5.21
N LEU A 274 -28.15 -16.55 4.04
CA LEU A 274 -27.53 -15.84 2.92
C LEU A 274 -28.47 -14.82 2.26
N THR A 275 -29.77 -15.06 2.37
CA THR A 275 -30.83 -14.12 1.94
C THR A 275 -31.44 -13.56 3.22
N GLY A 276 -31.31 -12.24 3.41
CA GLY A 276 -31.78 -11.59 4.63
C GLY A 276 -33.30 -11.59 4.70
N GLU A 277 -33.82 -11.70 5.92
CA GLU A 277 -35.12 -11.10 6.25
C GLU A 277 -34.92 -9.59 6.35
N ASP A 278 -35.84 -8.77 5.81
CA ASP A 278 -35.71 -7.31 5.60
C ASP A 278 -35.46 -6.46 6.87
N HIS A 279 -35.31 -7.07 8.05
CA HIS A 279 -35.26 -6.39 9.34
C HIS A 279 -33.92 -6.49 10.10
N VAL A 280 -32.93 -7.25 9.62
CA VAL A 280 -31.64 -7.42 10.32
C VAL A 280 -30.46 -6.81 9.55
N HIS A 281 -29.78 -5.84 10.16
CA HIS A 281 -28.58 -5.23 9.59
C HIS A 281 -27.33 -6.12 9.79
N PHE A 282 -26.77 -6.61 8.69
CA PHE A 282 -25.44 -7.23 8.68
C PHE A 282 -24.35 -6.22 8.29
N PRO A 283 -23.18 -6.24 8.96
CA PRO A 283 -22.15 -5.25 8.72
C PRO A 283 -21.23 -5.60 7.52
N PHE A 284 -21.54 -6.68 6.81
CA PHE A 284 -20.86 -7.13 5.59
C PHE A 284 -21.87 -7.35 4.45
N TRP A 285 -21.37 -7.31 3.22
CA TRP A 285 -22.07 -7.79 2.04
C TRP A 285 -21.68 -9.24 1.77
N THR A 286 -22.64 -10.04 1.33
CA THR A 286 -22.41 -11.40 0.83
C THR A 286 -22.48 -11.38 -0.68
N VAL A 287 -21.39 -11.73 -1.36
CA VAL A 287 -21.27 -11.65 -2.83
C VAL A 287 -20.69 -12.95 -3.36
N PRO A 288 -21.12 -13.49 -4.52
CA PRO A 288 -20.46 -14.62 -5.13
C PRO A 288 -18.95 -14.36 -5.31
N THR A 289 -18.11 -15.31 -4.88
CA THR A 289 -16.65 -15.16 -4.93
C THR A 289 -16.16 -14.98 -6.36
N ARG A 290 -16.82 -15.61 -7.34
CA ARG A 290 -16.50 -15.43 -8.77
C ARG A 290 -16.59 -13.96 -9.19
N ASP A 291 -17.57 -13.22 -8.68
CA ASP A 291 -17.85 -11.85 -9.12
C ASP A 291 -16.82 -10.90 -8.52
N ILE A 292 -16.42 -11.14 -7.27
CA ILE A 292 -15.34 -10.41 -6.62
C ILE A 292 -13.99 -10.67 -7.30
N ASN A 293 -13.69 -11.93 -7.63
CA ASN A 293 -12.48 -12.27 -8.37
C ASN A 293 -12.49 -11.61 -9.76
N ALA A 294 -13.59 -11.72 -10.51
CA ALA A 294 -13.74 -11.08 -11.81
C ALA A 294 -13.54 -9.56 -11.71
N MET A 295 -14.10 -8.91 -10.70
CA MET A 295 -13.89 -7.48 -10.44
C MET A 295 -12.42 -7.16 -10.18
N ILE A 296 -11.74 -7.87 -9.26
CA ILE A 296 -10.34 -7.62 -8.91
C ILE A 296 -9.43 -7.81 -10.14
N PHE A 297 -9.59 -8.92 -10.86
CA PHE A 297 -8.79 -9.19 -12.05
C PHE A 297 -9.08 -8.21 -13.19
N THR A 298 -10.33 -7.76 -13.34
CA THR A 298 -10.67 -6.71 -14.32
C THR A 298 -10.01 -5.39 -13.97
N GLN A 299 -10.06 -4.95 -12.70
CA GLN A 299 -9.37 -3.72 -12.27
C GLN A 299 -7.86 -3.81 -12.48
N ALA A 300 -7.26 -4.95 -12.14
CA ALA A 300 -5.86 -5.20 -12.39
C ALA A 300 -5.52 -5.15 -13.89
N ALA A 301 -6.29 -5.82 -14.74
CA ALA A 301 -6.07 -5.86 -16.18
C ALA A 301 -6.14 -4.46 -16.82
N ARG A 302 -7.07 -3.61 -16.37
CA ARG A 302 -7.20 -2.20 -16.80
C ARG A 302 -5.93 -1.37 -16.57
N LEU A 303 -5.04 -1.81 -15.68
CA LEU A 303 -3.79 -1.13 -15.34
C LEU A 303 -2.56 -1.88 -15.87
N VAL A 304 -2.56 -3.21 -15.81
CA VAL A 304 -1.47 -4.05 -16.33
C VAL A 304 -1.32 -3.88 -17.84
N LEU A 305 -2.42 -3.81 -18.61
CA LEU A 305 -2.35 -3.70 -20.07
C LEU A 305 -1.72 -2.37 -20.52
N PRO A 306 -2.15 -1.18 -20.04
CA PRO A 306 -1.45 0.07 -20.34
C PRO A 306 -0.01 0.11 -19.85
N LEU A 307 0.30 -0.46 -18.68
CA LEU A 307 1.67 -0.55 -18.18
C LEU A 307 2.55 -1.40 -19.10
N ASP A 308 2.07 -2.57 -19.54
CA ASP A 308 2.76 -3.42 -20.52
C ASP A 308 3.03 -2.65 -21.81
N HIS A 309 2.06 -1.87 -22.30
CA HIS A 309 2.24 -1.03 -23.48
C HIS A 309 3.37 0.00 -23.27
N LEU A 310 3.30 0.80 -22.20
CA LEU A 310 4.32 1.81 -21.88
C LEU A 310 5.73 1.18 -21.74
N PHE A 311 5.80 0.01 -21.12
CA PHE A 311 7.08 -0.69 -20.90
C PHE A 311 7.64 -1.30 -22.18
N ASN A 312 6.80 -1.91 -23.00
CA ASN A 312 7.23 -2.47 -24.28
C ASN A 312 7.64 -1.36 -25.25
N GLU A 313 6.89 -0.27 -25.31
CA GLU A 313 7.19 0.87 -26.17
C GLU A 313 8.57 1.44 -25.85
N ALA A 314 8.92 1.58 -24.56
CA ALA A 314 10.24 2.02 -24.13
C ALA A 314 11.38 1.06 -24.50
N GLY A 315 11.13 -0.25 -24.52
CA GLY A 315 12.11 -1.26 -24.91
C GLY A 315 12.26 -1.44 -26.42
N ALA A 316 11.24 -1.13 -27.22
CA ALA A 316 11.22 -1.36 -28.67
C ALA A 316 12.13 -0.42 -29.48
N SER A 317 12.82 0.52 -28.82
CA SER A 317 13.66 1.56 -29.43
C SER A 317 14.90 1.03 -30.18
N SER A 318 15.12 -0.29 -30.25
CA SER A 318 16.32 -0.92 -30.84
C SER A 318 16.08 -1.58 -32.21
N VAL A 319 14.85 -1.85 -32.64
CA VAL A 319 14.61 -2.64 -33.85
C VAL A 319 13.36 -2.10 -34.57
N GLU A 320 13.57 -1.40 -35.69
CA GLU A 320 12.55 -1.16 -36.74
C GLU A 320 11.34 -0.25 -36.40
N GLN A 321 11.56 1.03 -36.06
CA GLN A 321 10.54 2.04 -36.32
C GLN A 321 11.08 3.15 -37.23
N PRO A 322 10.49 3.36 -38.43
CA PRO A 322 10.93 4.39 -39.36
C PRO A 322 10.62 5.77 -38.79
N ALA A 323 11.65 6.61 -38.62
CA ALA A 323 11.70 8.08 -38.76
C ALA A 323 10.43 8.93 -38.50
N ARG A 324 9.53 8.56 -37.56
CA ARG A 324 8.27 9.29 -37.33
C ARG A 324 8.26 10.24 -36.14
N PHE A 325 9.25 10.14 -35.24
CA PHE A 325 9.36 11.02 -34.08
C PHE A 325 10.75 11.63 -33.97
N ASP A 326 10.80 12.93 -33.73
CA ASP A 326 12.00 13.60 -33.26
C ASP A 326 12.49 12.94 -31.96
N VAL A 327 13.80 12.96 -31.74
CA VAL A 327 14.43 12.39 -30.54
C VAL A 327 13.88 13.07 -29.28
N ALA A 328 13.67 14.39 -29.34
CA ALA A 328 13.05 15.15 -28.26
C ALA A 328 11.62 14.68 -27.96
N ASP A 329 10.79 14.47 -28.99
CA ASP A 329 9.42 13.95 -28.85
C ASP A 329 9.40 12.57 -28.17
N ARG A 330 10.38 11.71 -28.49
CA ARG A 330 10.53 10.41 -27.84
C ARG A 330 10.83 10.58 -26.35
N HIS A 331 11.79 11.42 -25.98
CA HIS A 331 12.13 11.65 -24.57
C HIS A 331 10.97 12.26 -23.78
N VAL A 332 10.25 13.23 -24.35
CA VAL A 332 9.02 13.79 -23.77
C VAL A 332 8.02 12.66 -23.49
N HIS A 333 7.76 11.80 -24.49
CA HIS A 333 6.81 10.71 -24.34
C HIS A 333 7.23 9.70 -23.27
N ARG A 334 8.53 9.38 -23.12
CA ARG A 334 9.04 8.52 -22.05
C ARG A 334 8.87 9.14 -20.65
N ILE A 335 9.08 10.45 -20.53
CA ILE A 335 8.87 11.18 -19.27
C ILE A 335 7.39 11.20 -18.88
N LEU A 336 6.50 11.48 -19.83
CA LEU A 336 5.05 11.38 -19.61
C LEU A 336 4.62 9.95 -19.25
N GLY A 337 5.20 8.96 -19.94
CA GLY A 337 5.02 7.54 -19.66
C GLY A 337 5.44 7.15 -18.24
N PHE A 338 6.56 7.69 -17.74
CA PHE A 338 7.05 7.44 -16.38
C PHE A 338 6.07 7.92 -15.31
N TYR A 339 5.57 9.15 -15.41
CA TYR A 339 4.58 9.67 -14.45
C TYR A 339 3.25 8.92 -14.52
N THR A 340 2.84 8.53 -15.72
CA THR A 340 1.66 7.68 -15.92
C THR A 340 1.87 6.31 -15.28
N ALA A 341 3.04 5.71 -15.46
CA ALA A 341 3.40 4.43 -14.86
C ALA A 341 3.47 4.50 -13.33
N GLN A 342 3.95 5.61 -12.76
CA GLN A 342 3.91 5.84 -11.30
C GLN A 342 2.47 5.78 -10.78
N MET A 343 1.55 6.50 -11.44
CA MET A 343 0.13 6.50 -11.08
C MET A 343 -0.46 5.09 -11.20
N PHE A 344 -0.30 4.44 -12.36
CA PHE A 344 -0.89 3.13 -12.63
C PHE A 344 -0.33 2.04 -11.71
N CYS A 345 0.97 2.03 -11.40
CA CYS A 345 1.55 1.10 -10.44
C CYS A 345 0.94 1.27 -9.03
N ARG A 346 0.72 2.52 -8.56
CA ARG A 346 0.04 2.75 -7.28
C ARG A 346 -1.40 2.27 -7.30
N LEU A 347 -2.17 2.62 -8.34
CA LEU A 347 -3.56 2.16 -8.50
C LEU A 347 -3.66 0.63 -8.61
N LEU A 348 -2.66 -0.02 -9.22
CA LEU A 348 -2.62 -1.47 -9.38
C LEU A 348 -2.49 -2.16 -8.03
N ILE A 349 -1.65 -1.63 -7.14
CA ILE A 349 -1.52 -2.14 -5.77
C ILE A 349 -2.86 -2.02 -5.01
N HIS A 350 -3.54 -0.88 -5.12
CA HIS A 350 -4.86 -0.66 -4.52
C HIS A 350 -5.96 -1.58 -5.09
N SER A 351 -5.73 -2.21 -6.24
CA SER A 351 -6.67 -3.17 -6.84
C SER A 351 -6.63 -4.54 -6.16
N PHE A 352 -5.56 -4.86 -5.41
CA PHE A 352 -5.38 -6.18 -4.78
C PHE A 352 -5.53 -6.18 -3.27
N VAL A 353 -5.13 -5.09 -2.62
CA VAL A 353 -5.06 -5.01 -1.16
C VAL A 353 -5.68 -3.72 -0.65
N GLY A 354 -6.27 -3.80 0.54
CA GLY A 354 -6.63 -2.60 1.30
C GLY A 354 -5.35 -1.87 1.71
N GLU A 355 -5.10 -0.69 1.14
CA GLU A 355 -4.00 0.18 1.57
C GLU A 355 -4.55 1.46 2.21
N GLN A 356 -3.83 1.94 3.22
CA GLN A 356 -4.08 3.25 3.80
C GLN A 356 -3.71 4.30 2.76
N MET A 357 -4.54 5.32 2.61
CA MET A 357 -4.17 6.49 1.85
C MET A 357 -3.07 7.25 2.61
N LEU A 358 -1.88 7.30 2.02
CA LEU A 358 -0.72 7.96 2.61
C LEU A 358 -0.48 9.31 1.92
N ASP A 359 0.20 10.23 2.62
CA ASP A 359 0.38 11.60 2.15
C ASP A 359 1.03 11.71 0.76
N TYR A 360 1.88 10.73 0.41
CA TYR A 360 2.54 10.71 -0.88
C TYR A 360 1.64 10.26 -2.04
N ASP A 361 0.42 9.78 -1.78
CA ASP A 361 -0.59 9.46 -2.78
C ASP A 361 -1.64 10.59 -2.95
N HIS A 362 -1.55 11.67 -2.16
CA HIS A 362 -2.51 12.78 -2.21
C HIS A 362 -2.67 13.39 -3.61
N TRP A 363 -1.60 13.38 -4.41
CA TRP A 363 -1.61 13.86 -5.79
C TRP A 363 -2.48 13.02 -6.73
N ILE A 364 -2.77 11.77 -6.39
CA ILE A 364 -3.68 10.90 -7.14
C ILE A 364 -5.13 11.19 -6.70
N TRP A 365 -5.35 11.28 -5.40
CA TRP A 365 -6.69 11.23 -4.84
C TRP A 365 -7.38 12.58 -4.77
N PHE A 366 -6.66 13.63 -4.37
CA PHE A 366 -7.25 14.94 -4.11
C PHE A 366 -7.07 15.87 -5.30
N PRO A 367 -8.08 16.70 -5.62
CA PRO A 367 -7.91 17.75 -6.62
C PRO A 367 -6.97 18.83 -6.09
N ARG A 368 -7.04 19.11 -4.78
CA ARG A 368 -6.19 20.07 -4.06
C ARG A 368 -5.93 19.60 -2.63
N TRP A 369 -4.74 19.87 -2.09
CA TRP A 369 -4.42 19.67 -0.67
C TRP A 369 -3.36 20.67 -0.19
N TRP A 370 -3.15 20.76 1.12
CA TRP A 370 -2.22 21.71 1.74
C TRP A 370 -1.00 21.00 2.31
N VAL A 371 0.17 21.59 2.10
CA VAL A 371 1.45 21.11 2.65
C VAL A 371 2.11 22.24 3.43
N ARG A 372 2.70 21.91 4.59
CA ARG A 372 3.48 22.88 5.37
C ARG A 372 4.77 23.25 4.63
N LYS A 373 5.09 24.54 4.59
CA LYS A 373 6.34 25.03 4.02
C LYS A 373 7.52 24.59 4.89
N SER A 374 8.36 23.70 4.37
CA SER A 374 9.49 23.10 5.11
C SER A 374 10.62 24.09 5.46
N GLN A 375 10.59 25.32 4.93
CA GLN A 375 11.74 26.24 4.96
C GLN A 375 11.43 27.64 5.55
N SER A 376 10.21 27.94 6.00
CA SER A 376 9.93 29.22 6.65
C SER A 376 10.16 29.15 8.16
N ARG A 377 10.83 30.17 8.72
CA ARG A 377 10.90 30.40 10.17
C ARG A 377 9.51 30.65 10.78
N ASP A 378 8.55 31.08 9.95
CA ASP A 378 7.12 31.09 10.28
C ASP A 378 6.51 29.69 10.15
N ARG A 379 6.15 29.11 11.29
CA ARG A 379 5.56 27.76 11.42
C ARG A 379 4.12 27.63 10.91
N GLY A 380 3.59 28.59 10.15
CA GLY A 380 2.16 28.68 9.82
C GLY A 380 1.78 28.63 8.34
N GLU A 381 2.71 28.87 7.40
CA GLU A 381 2.32 29.06 6.00
C GLU A 381 2.04 27.71 5.31
N LEU A 382 0.77 27.52 4.92
CA LEU A 382 0.30 26.35 4.16
C LEU A 382 0.34 26.68 2.68
N LEU A 383 0.95 25.78 1.89
CA LEU A 383 0.96 25.89 0.44
C LEU A 383 -0.09 24.94 -0.15
N GLU A 384 -0.98 25.48 -0.99
CA GLU A 384 -1.91 24.68 -1.78
C GLU A 384 -1.12 23.92 -2.87
N ARG A 385 -1.51 22.66 -3.08
CA ARG A 385 -0.96 21.71 -4.06
C ARG A 385 -2.09 21.15 -4.89
N GLN A 386 -1.87 21.04 -6.21
CA GLN A 386 -2.86 20.49 -7.14
C GLN A 386 -2.60 19.00 -7.38
N GLY A 387 -3.69 18.25 -7.60
CA GLY A 387 -3.68 16.83 -7.88
C GLY A 387 -4.71 16.41 -8.92
N LEU A 388 -4.84 15.11 -9.09
CA LEU A 388 -5.72 14.50 -10.07
C LEU A 388 -7.18 14.50 -9.64
N GLY A 389 -7.47 14.37 -8.35
CA GLY A 389 -8.84 14.35 -7.84
C GLY A 389 -9.61 13.07 -8.15
N LEU A 390 -8.93 11.92 -8.28
CA LEU A 390 -9.58 10.66 -8.65
C LEU A 390 -10.55 10.13 -7.58
N GLU A 391 -10.48 10.63 -6.34
CA GLU A 391 -11.45 10.28 -5.31
C GLU A 391 -12.88 10.68 -5.70
N SER A 392 -13.06 11.86 -6.31
CA SER A 392 -14.40 12.34 -6.71
C SER A 392 -15.09 11.36 -7.66
N ALA A 393 -14.35 10.74 -8.58
CA ALA A 393 -14.88 9.74 -9.49
C ALA A 393 -15.37 8.49 -8.75
N ILE A 394 -14.63 8.02 -7.74
CA ILE A 394 -15.03 6.88 -6.91
C ILE A 394 -16.27 7.22 -6.08
N MET A 395 -16.31 8.40 -5.46
CA MET A 395 -17.45 8.82 -4.64
C MET A 395 -18.74 8.92 -5.45
N THR A 396 -18.63 9.44 -6.68
CA THR A 396 -19.78 9.66 -7.58
C THR A 396 -20.27 8.38 -8.24
N SER A 397 -19.36 7.51 -8.71
CA SER A 397 -19.72 6.33 -9.51
C SER A 397 -19.65 5.00 -8.75
N GLY A 398 -19.16 5.01 -7.51
CA GLY A 398 -18.92 3.82 -6.68
C GLY A 398 -17.59 3.11 -6.95
N MET A 399 -16.89 3.41 -8.05
CA MET A 399 -15.66 2.73 -8.48
C MET A 399 -14.69 3.68 -9.20
N LEU A 400 -13.43 3.28 -9.38
CA LEU A 400 -12.46 4.14 -10.07
C LEU A 400 -12.72 4.25 -11.58
N TRP A 401 -12.92 5.51 -12.01
CA TRP A 401 -12.82 5.96 -13.40
C TRP A 401 -11.83 7.12 -13.49
N ILE A 402 -10.96 7.09 -14.50
CA ILE A 402 -10.04 8.20 -14.78
C ILE A 402 -10.77 9.19 -15.69
N PRO A 403 -10.96 10.46 -15.27
CA PRO A 403 -11.70 11.43 -16.09
C PRO A 403 -11.01 11.68 -17.44
N LEU A 404 -11.81 11.90 -18.48
CA LEU A 404 -11.33 12.08 -19.86
C LEU A 404 -10.23 13.15 -19.93
N ALA A 405 -10.42 14.29 -19.26
CA ALA A 405 -9.51 15.43 -19.27
C ALA A 405 -8.15 15.19 -18.60
N LYS A 406 -8.00 14.11 -17.80
CA LYS A 406 -6.74 13.82 -17.07
C LYS A 406 -5.75 13.04 -17.92
N MET A 407 -6.22 12.41 -19.00
CA MET A 407 -5.42 11.53 -19.85
C MET A 407 -5.46 11.99 -21.30
N TYR A 408 -4.33 11.90 -21.97
CA TYR A 408 -4.26 11.98 -23.42
C TYR A 408 -4.42 10.58 -24.02
N TRP A 409 -5.68 10.15 -24.18
CA TRP A 409 -6.05 8.77 -24.53
C TRP A 409 -5.42 8.26 -25.83
N LYS A 410 -5.18 9.14 -26.81
CA LYS A 410 -4.57 8.77 -28.09
C LYS A 410 -3.15 8.20 -27.93
N ARG A 411 -2.39 8.64 -26.93
CA ARG A 411 -1.03 8.15 -26.65
C ARG A 411 -0.88 7.51 -25.27
N GLY A 412 -1.98 7.29 -24.56
CA GLY A 412 -2.00 6.48 -23.34
C GLY A 412 -1.22 7.02 -22.14
N HIS A 413 -1.01 8.34 -22.05
CA HIS A 413 -0.32 8.98 -20.93
C HIS A 413 -1.16 10.10 -20.29
N LEU A 414 -0.77 10.54 -19.10
CA LEU A 414 -1.35 11.73 -18.45
C LEU A 414 -1.27 12.93 -19.40
N ALA A 415 -2.35 13.71 -19.46
CA ALA A 415 -2.37 14.92 -20.28
C ALA A 415 -1.27 15.88 -19.79
N LEU A 416 -0.48 16.43 -20.72
CA LEU A 416 0.65 17.31 -20.37
C LEU A 416 0.20 18.52 -19.54
N GLU A 417 -0.91 19.14 -19.94
CA GLU A 417 -1.54 20.26 -19.20
C GLU A 417 -1.91 19.88 -17.76
N THR A 418 -2.34 18.63 -17.56
CA THR A 418 -2.59 18.12 -16.21
C THR A 418 -1.26 17.99 -15.48
N LEU A 419 -0.29 17.25 -16.04
CA LEU A 419 0.97 16.90 -15.38
C LEU A 419 1.78 18.13 -14.95
N VAL A 420 1.88 19.16 -15.79
CA VAL A 420 2.63 20.40 -15.48
C VAL A 420 2.13 21.09 -14.22
N ASN A 421 0.83 20.96 -13.93
CA ASN A 421 0.20 21.57 -12.77
C ASN A 421 0.22 20.66 -11.52
N LEU A 422 0.54 19.37 -11.64
CA LEU A 422 0.52 18.44 -10.51
C LEU A 422 1.72 18.65 -9.58
N TYR A 423 1.44 18.59 -8.28
CA TYR A 423 2.51 18.44 -7.29
C TYR A 423 2.64 16.97 -6.89
N ILE A 424 3.69 16.30 -7.35
CA ILE A 424 3.96 14.89 -7.02
C ILE A 424 4.99 14.84 -5.88
N PRO A 425 4.60 14.51 -4.64
CA PRO A 425 5.52 14.42 -3.52
C PRO A 425 6.49 13.25 -3.68
N ARG A 426 7.60 13.29 -2.94
CA ARG A 426 8.50 12.12 -2.85
C ARG A 426 7.76 10.97 -2.16
N SER A 427 7.65 9.84 -2.87
CA SER A 427 7.25 8.57 -2.26
C SER A 427 8.45 7.90 -1.56
N PRO A 428 8.34 7.51 -0.28
CA PRO A 428 9.34 6.67 0.39
C PRO A 428 9.49 5.28 -0.24
N LEU A 429 8.48 4.83 -1.00
CA LEU A 429 8.51 3.55 -1.71
C LEU A 429 9.38 3.61 -2.98
N HIS A 430 9.56 4.81 -3.54
CA HIS A 430 10.39 4.99 -4.72
C HIS A 430 11.86 5.06 -4.34
N PRO A 431 12.74 4.41 -5.13
CA PRO A 431 14.17 4.55 -4.94
C PRO A 431 14.57 6.01 -5.10
N ARG A 432 15.60 6.45 -4.36
CA ARG A 432 16.10 7.84 -4.43
C ARG A 432 16.46 8.26 -5.86
N LEU A 433 16.98 7.32 -6.63
CA LEU A 433 17.21 7.41 -8.07
C LEU A 433 16.01 8.01 -8.82
N ALA A 434 14.81 7.52 -8.55
CA ALA A 434 13.56 7.91 -9.20
C ALA A 434 12.88 9.12 -8.53
N SER A 435 13.64 9.91 -7.74
CA SER A 435 13.12 11.13 -7.13
C SER A 435 12.76 12.17 -8.20
N GLN A 436 11.80 13.03 -7.88
CA GLN A 436 11.35 14.10 -8.78
C GLN A 436 12.51 14.98 -9.26
N VAL A 437 13.44 15.31 -8.36
CA VAL A 437 14.61 16.13 -8.69
C VAL A 437 15.45 15.46 -9.78
N ASN A 438 15.75 14.18 -9.64
CA ASN A 438 16.57 13.46 -10.63
C ASN A 438 15.85 13.32 -11.97
N VAL A 439 14.55 13.04 -11.95
CA VAL A 439 13.74 12.94 -13.17
C VAL A 439 13.64 14.30 -13.88
N GLN A 440 13.50 15.40 -13.13
CA GLN A 440 13.54 16.74 -13.68
C GLN A 440 14.92 17.08 -14.27
N THR A 441 16.01 16.71 -13.61
CA THR A 441 17.37 16.88 -14.15
C THR A 441 17.55 16.09 -15.46
N LEU A 442 17.10 14.84 -15.50
CA LEU A 442 17.09 14.03 -16.72
C LEU A 442 16.25 14.68 -17.83
N THR A 443 15.06 15.19 -17.48
CA THR A 443 14.15 15.89 -18.39
C THR A 443 14.84 17.09 -19.04
N VAL A 444 15.51 17.93 -18.24
CA VAL A 444 16.26 19.08 -18.77
C VAL A 444 17.43 18.63 -19.65
N SER A 445 18.19 17.62 -19.21
CA SER A 445 19.34 17.12 -19.96
C SER A 445 18.95 16.51 -21.32
N LYS A 446 17.83 15.79 -21.41
CA LYS A 446 17.37 15.14 -22.64
C LYS A 446 16.53 16.07 -23.52
N ILE A 447 15.56 16.78 -22.97
CA ILE A 447 14.62 17.58 -23.77
C ILE A 447 15.24 18.93 -24.12
N THR A 448 15.74 19.69 -23.15
CA THR A 448 16.19 21.06 -23.41
C THR A 448 17.38 21.09 -24.37
N VAL A 449 18.33 20.16 -24.19
CA VAL A 449 19.50 20.07 -25.07
C VAL A 449 19.11 19.67 -26.49
N ASP A 450 18.27 18.65 -26.65
CA ASP A 450 17.90 18.17 -27.98
C ASP A 450 16.97 19.16 -28.70
N VAL A 451 16.07 19.83 -27.97
CA VAL A 451 15.22 20.90 -28.53
C VAL A 451 16.05 22.09 -28.99
N PHE A 452 17.00 22.60 -28.18
CA PHE A 452 17.87 23.70 -28.61
C PHE A 452 18.75 23.30 -29.79
N PHE A 453 19.28 22.07 -29.79
CA PHE A 453 20.06 21.56 -30.90
C PHE A 453 19.25 21.49 -32.21
N GLN A 454 18.05 20.89 -32.18
CA GLN A 454 17.17 20.81 -33.35
C GLN A 454 16.70 22.18 -33.82
N GLN A 455 16.36 23.08 -32.89
CA GLN A 455 15.93 24.42 -33.22
C GLN A 455 17.06 25.24 -33.86
N TRP A 456 18.28 25.20 -33.32
CA TRP A 456 19.43 25.88 -33.92
C TRP A 456 19.81 25.29 -35.27
N LEU A 457 19.69 23.98 -35.48
CA LEU A 457 19.89 23.38 -36.80
C LEU A 457 18.82 23.80 -37.81
N LYS A 458 17.55 23.88 -37.39
CA LYS A 458 16.45 24.34 -38.24
C LYS A 458 16.60 25.82 -38.60
N GLU A 459 16.97 26.66 -37.63
CA GLU A 459 17.24 28.08 -37.85
C GLU A 459 18.49 28.31 -38.70
N ALA A 460 19.54 27.49 -38.53
CA ALA A 460 20.74 27.53 -39.37
C ALA A 460 20.41 27.15 -40.82
N ARG A 461 19.62 26.09 -41.04
CA ARG A 461 19.16 25.70 -42.38
C ARG A 461 18.36 26.83 -43.04
N ALA A 462 17.42 27.43 -42.31
CA ALA A 462 16.66 28.57 -42.81
C ALA A 462 17.55 29.80 -43.09
N ALA A 463 18.64 29.98 -42.33
CA ALA A 463 19.62 31.04 -42.57
C ALA A 463 20.47 30.77 -43.82
N PHE A 464 20.91 29.52 -44.06
CA PHE A 464 21.57 29.10 -45.30
C PHE A 464 20.66 29.28 -46.52
N GLU A 465 19.39 28.89 -46.43
CA GLU A 465 18.41 29.06 -47.51
C GLU A 465 18.07 30.53 -47.79
N SER A 466 18.43 31.45 -46.89
CA SER A 466 18.20 32.90 -47.02
C SER A 466 19.48 33.71 -47.28
N ASP A 467 20.58 33.10 -47.73
CA ASP A 467 21.89 33.75 -47.98
C ASP A 467 22.47 34.51 -46.77
N ARG A 468 22.19 34.05 -45.54
CA ARG A 468 22.76 34.61 -44.30
C ARG A 468 23.82 33.68 -43.72
N GLU A 469 24.93 33.53 -44.44
CA GLU A 469 26.01 32.57 -44.12
C GLU A 469 26.61 32.77 -42.73
N GLU A 470 26.99 33.98 -42.33
CA GLU A 470 27.56 34.25 -40.99
C GLU A 470 26.65 33.79 -39.85
N LYS A 471 25.34 34.07 -39.97
CA LYS A 471 24.35 33.67 -38.96
C LYS A 471 24.14 32.16 -38.95
N ALA A 472 24.20 31.53 -40.12
CA ALA A 472 24.06 30.08 -40.24
C ALA A 472 25.27 29.36 -39.62
N GLU A 473 26.49 29.83 -39.89
CA GLU A 473 27.72 29.30 -39.29
C GLU A 473 27.75 29.48 -37.77
N GLU A 474 27.30 30.62 -37.25
CA GLU A 474 27.22 30.87 -35.81
C GLU A 474 26.26 29.90 -35.12
N LEU A 475 25.05 29.69 -35.68
CA LEU A 475 24.05 28.76 -35.16
C LEU A 475 24.54 27.30 -35.22
N VAL A 476 25.21 26.90 -36.30
CA VAL A 476 25.84 25.57 -36.42
C VAL A 476 26.94 25.41 -35.37
N LYS A 477 27.79 26.41 -35.17
CA LYS A 477 28.87 26.39 -34.18
C LYS A 477 28.32 26.29 -32.75
N GLN A 478 27.23 26.99 -32.43
CA GLN A 478 26.54 26.87 -31.14
C GLN A 478 25.94 25.46 -30.94
N ALA A 479 25.31 24.89 -31.97
CA ALA A 479 24.79 23.53 -31.94
C ALA A 479 25.91 22.50 -31.71
N PHE A 480 27.04 22.63 -32.42
CA PHE A 480 28.21 21.76 -32.22
C PHE A 480 28.86 21.93 -30.84
N LEU A 481 28.93 23.14 -30.29
CA LEU A 481 29.45 23.39 -28.95
C LEU A 481 28.58 22.73 -27.87
N LEU A 482 27.25 22.76 -28.03
CA LEU A 482 26.30 22.09 -27.15
C LEU A 482 26.47 20.56 -27.20
N GLN A 483 26.58 20.00 -28.40
CA GLN A 483 26.85 18.58 -28.63
C GLN A 483 28.21 18.15 -28.05
N ARG A 484 29.24 18.99 -28.21
CA ARG A 484 30.61 18.70 -27.73
C ARG A 484 30.68 18.75 -26.21
N LYS A 485 29.96 19.66 -25.54
CA LYS A 485 29.84 19.65 -24.07
C LYS A 485 29.16 18.38 -23.57
N LYS A 486 28.08 17.93 -24.23
CA LYS A 486 27.42 16.63 -23.97
C LYS A 486 28.40 15.46 -24.15
N LEU A 487 29.20 15.45 -25.21
CA LEU A 487 30.22 14.41 -25.47
C LEU A 487 31.35 14.43 -24.44
N GLN A 488 31.79 15.61 -24.02
CA GLN A 488 32.88 15.78 -23.06
C GLN A 488 32.45 15.37 -21.65
N GLU A 489 31.22 15.68 -21.24
CA GLU A 489 30.61 15.17 -20.00
C GLU A 489 30.43 13.63 -20.05
N HIS A 490 30.03 13.08 -21.20
CA HIS A 490 29.89 11.64 -21.40
C HIS A 490 31.24 10.90 -21.35
N ILE A 491 32.28 11.41 -22.01
CA ILE A 491 33.64 10.84 -21.99
C ILE A 491 34.23 10.90 -20.58
N ILE A 492 34.04 12.01 -19.84
CA ILE A 492 34.51 12.12 -18.46
C ILE A 492 33.78 11.12 -17.54
N SER A 493 32.48 10.86 -17.75
CA SER A 493 31.72 9.87 -16.97
C SER A 493 32.01 8.40 -17.33
N THR A 494 32.66 8.15 -18.47
CA THR A 494 32.95 6.79 -18.98
C THR A 494 34.40 6.37 -18.70
N PHE A 495 35.30 7.35 -18.50
CA PHE A 495 36.73 7.10 -18.24
C PHE A 495 37.19 7.40 -16.80
N PHE A 496 36.29 7.88 -15.93
CA PHE A 496 36.49 8.01 -14.48
C PHE A 496 35.29 7.41 -13.75
#